data_AF-A0A167MY10-F1
#
_entry.id   AF-A0A167MY10-F1
#
_cell.length_a   1.000
_cell.length_b   1.000
_cell.length_c   1.000
_cell.angle_alpha   90.00
_cell.angle_beta   90.00
_cell.angle_gamma   90.00
#
_symmetry.space_group_name_H-M   'P 1'
#
loop_
_entity.id
_entity.type
_entity.pdbx_description
1 polymer ?
#
loop_
_entity_poly.entity_id
_entity_poly.type
_entity_poly.pdbx_seq_one_letter_code
_entity_poly.pdbx_strand_id
1 'polypeptide(L)'
;MSLLRPSSLRSFLRPITPLRRSWHGTVSNPIPEPRPEIAMTTPEEFLKAIGHGTVDKVKVETWEGLFKLRGRDMKQAGLGIRERRYVLWALEKFRQGGNPKEFAVPIKPKKTIRGWGPKVQNGKKIR
;
A
#
# COMPACT_ATOMS: atom_id res chain seq x y z
N MET A 1 7.96 -72.55 -38.49
CA MET A 1 7.22 -72.15 -37.27
C MET A 1 7.75 -70.78 -36.82
N SER A 2 7.08 -69.69 -37.19
CA SER A 2 7.51 -68.31 -36.90
C SER A 2 6.63 -67.71 -35.79
N LEU A 3 7.22 -67.46 -34.63
CA LEU A 3 6.57 -66.81 -33.49
C LEU A 3 6.55 -65.29 -33.71
N LEU A 4 5.36 -64.72 -33.95
CA LEU A 4 5.15 -63.27 -33.98
C LEU A 4 5.03 -62.74 -32.54
N ARG A 5 5.91 -61.80 -32.18
CA ARG A 5 5.95 -61.13 -30.87
C ARG A 5 4.97 -59.95 -30.88
N PRO A 6 4.11 -59.74 -29.86
CA PRO A 6 3.21 -58.60 -29.85
C PRO A 6 3.96 -57.31 -29.52
N SER A 7 3.65 -56.25 -30.26
CA SER A 7 4.14 -54.90 -30.07
C SER A 7 3.50 -54.28 -28.81
N SER A 8 4.33 -54.05 -27.80
CA SER A 8 3.95 -53.34 -26.58
C SER A 8 3.57 -51.89 -26.92
N LEU A 9 2.28 -51.58 -26.84
CA LEU A 9 1.77 -50.22 -26.85
C LEU A 9 2.35 -49.47 -25.64
N ARG A 10 3.36 -48.62 -25.87
CA ARG A 10 3.83 -47.66 -24.87
C ARG A 10 2.76 -46.58 -24.73
N SER A 11 1.95 -46.69 -23.68
CA SER A 11 1.11 -45.61 -23.22
C SER A 11 2.00 -44.45 -22.74
N PHE A 12 2.11 -43.42 -23.57
CA PHE A 12 2.70 -42.15 -23.16
C PHE A 12 1.73 -41.47 -22.19
N LEU A 13 1.88 -41.75 -20.89
CA LEU A 13 1.23 -40.98 -19.83
C LEU A 13 1.78 -39.55 -19.91
N ARG A 14 0.97 -38.60 -20.39
CA ARG A 14 1.29 -37.18 -20.32
C ARG A 14 1.38 -36.80 -18.84
N PRO A 15 2.50 -36.21 -18.36
CA PRO A 15 2.57 -35.76 -16.98
C PRO A 15 1.52 -34.66 -16.77
N ILE A 16 0.65 -34.87 -15.78
CA ILE A 16 -0.34 -33.90 -15.35
C ILE A 16 0.43 -32.68 -14.83
N THR A 17 0.52 -31.62 -15.63
CA THR A 17 1.07 -30.35 -15.16
C THR A 17 0.15 -29.81 -14.07
N PRO A 18 0.64 -29.52 -12.85
CA PRO A 18 -0.22 -29.00 -11.80
C PRO A 18 -0.78 -27.65 -12.22
N LEU A 19 -2.10 -27.52 -12.20
CA LEU A 19 -2.80 -26.26 -12.44
C LEU A 19 -2.26 -25.23 -11.43
N ARG A 20 -1.58 -24.20 -11.92
CA ARG A 20 -1.02 -23.12 -11.09
C ARG A 20 -2.18 -22.38 -10.42
N ARG A 21 -2.46 -22.69 -9.15
CA ARG A 21 -3.50 -22.01 -8.36
C ARG A 21 -3.15 -20.53 -8.23
N SER A 22 -3.92 -19.69 -8.93
CA SER A 22 -3.87 -18.24 -8.81
C SER A 22 -4.76 -17.82 -7.62
N TRP A 23 -4.14 -17.30 -6.56
CA TRP A 23 -4.84 -16.73 -5.40
C TRP A 23 -5.18 -15.24 -5.59
N HIS A 24 -5.04 -14.72 -6.81
CA HIS A 24 -5.49 -13.37 -7.15
C HIS A 24 -6.93 -13.44 -7.66
N GLY A 25 -7.86 -13.72 -6.74
CA GLY A 25 -9.26 -13.41 -6.99
C GLY A 25 -9.42 -11.90 -7.06
N THR A 26 -10.11 -11.40 -8.08
CA THR A 26 -10.51 -10.00 -8.12
C THR A 26 -11.53 -9.77 -7.02
N VAL A 27 -11.07 -9.30 -5.86
CA VAL A 27 -11.98 -8.77 -4.83
C VAL A 27 -12.48 -7.43 -5.37
N SER A 28 -13.79 -7.33 -5.59
CA SER A 28 -14.44 -6.06 -5.84
C SER A 28 -14.32 -5.23 -4.56
N ASN A 29 -13.43 -4.24 -4.56
CA ASN A 29 -13.32 -3.29 -3.46
C ASN A 29 -14.27 -2.13 -3.78
N PRO A 30 -15.49 -2.08 -3.20
CA PRO A 30 -16.38 -0.96 -3.44
C PRO A 30 -15.72 0.34 -2.97
N ILE A 31 -16.01 1.42 -3.67
CA ILE A 31 -15.55 2.74 -3.27
C ILE A 31 -16.41 3.15 -2.07
N PRO A 32 -15.82 3.47 -0.91
CA PRO A 32 -16.59 3.91 0.23
C PRO A 32 -17.17 5.30 -0.04
N GLU A 33 -18.41 5.52 0.40
CA GLU A 33 -19.03 6.83 0.32
C GLU A 33 -18.27 7.86 1.20
N PRO A 34 -18.21 9.14 0.79
CA PRO A 34 -17.72 10.21 1.65
C PRO A 34 -18.52 10.25 2.96
N ARG A 35 -17.85 10.41 4.10
CA ARG A 35 -18.50 10.43 5.42
C ARG A 35 -18.51 11.86 5.97
N PRO A 36 -19.60 12.63 5.78
CA PRO A 36 -19.68 14.01 6.26
C PRO A 36 -19.68 14.08 7.80
N GLU A 37 -20.13 13.03 8.49
CA GLU A 37 -20.11 12.93 9.96
C GLU A 37 -18.72 13.14 10.56
N ILE A 38 -17.67 12.73 9.83
CA ILE A 38 -16.27 12.83 10.27
C ILE A 38 -15.58 14.06 9.62
N ALA A 39 -16.35 14.92 8.94
CA ALA A 39 -15.87 16.03 8.12
C ALA A 39 -14.86 15.57 7.03
N MET A 40 -15.15 14.45 6.37
CA MET A 40 -14.35 13.87 5.29
C MET A 40 -15.17 13.80 4.01
N THR A 41 -15.42 14.96 3.41
CA THR A 41 -16.21 15.10 2.19
C THR A 41 -15.32 15.21 0.97
N THR A 42 -14.16 15.87 1.12
CA THR A 42 -13.22 16.12 0.02
C THR A 42 -11.98 15.23 0.10
N PRO A 43 -11.37 14.86 -1.06
CA PRO A 43 -10.10 14.13 -1.08
C PRO A 43 -8.97 14.88 -0.34
N GLU A 44 -8.97 16.21 -0.44
CA GLU A 44 -7.97 17.06 0.20
C GLU A 44 -8.07 17.04 1.73
N GLU A 45 -9.28 17.06 2.28
CA GLU A 45 -9.53 16.90 3.72
C GLU A 45 -8.97 15.57 4.23
N PHE A 46 -9.20 14.49 3.47
CA PHE A 46 -8.66 13.18 3.81
C PHE A 46 -7.13 13.18 3.81
N LEU A 47 -6.51 13.71 2.74
CA LEU A 47 -5.05 13.79 2.63
C LEU A 47 -4.43 14.67 3.72
N LYS A 48 -5.13 15.72 4.15
CA LYS A 48 -4.71 16.59 5.24
C LYS A 48 -4.83 15.88 6.60
N ALA A 49 -5.89 15.10 6.80
CA ALA A 49 -6.12 14.36 8.03
C ALA A 49 -5.07 13.26 8.27
N ILE A 50 -4.65 12.53 7.22
CA ILE A 50 -3.64 11.47 7.35
C ILE A 50 -2.21 12.01 7.53
N GLY A 51 -1.94 13.24 7.11
CA GLY A 51 -0.64 13.91 7.21
C GLY A 51 0.40 13.41 6.19
N HIS A 52 1.68 13.31 6.60
CA HIS A 52 2.78 12.79 5.78
C HIS A 52 3.14 13.57 4.49
N GLY A 53 2.76 14.85 4.39
CA GLY A 53 3.11 15.70 3.23
C GLY A 53 2.51 15.20 1.91
N THR A 54 1.38 14.50 1.98
CA THR A 54 0.67 13.94 0.82
C THR A 54 -0.17 14.97 0.09
N VAL A 55 -0.61 16.02 0.80
CA VAL A 55 -1.42 17.12 0.26
C VAL A 55 -0.72 17.83 -0.90
N ASP A 56 0.58 18.10 -0.77
CA ASP A 56 1.32 18.88 -1.77
C ASP A 56 1.62 18.08 -3.04
N LYS A 57 1.67 16.75 -2.94
CA LYS A 57 2.15 15.85 -4.00
C LYS A 57 1.03 15.18 -4.78
N VAL A 58 -0.08 14.85 -4.11
CA VAL A 58 -1.22 14.14 -4.72
C VAL A 58 -2.39 15.10 -4.80
N LYS A 59 -2.57 15.69 -5.98
CA LYS A 59 -3.75 16.50 -6.28
C LYS A 59 -4.79 15.62 -6.95
N VAL A 60 -5.90 15.40 -6.27
CA VAL A 60 -7.02 14.61 -6.78
C VAL A 60 -8.30 15.37 -6.49
N GLU A 61 -9.06 15.66 -7.53
CA GLU A 61 -10.28 16.46 -7.43
C GLU A 61 -11.49 15.60 -7.02
N THR A 62 -11.49 14.31 -7.36
CA THR A 62 -12.65 13.43 -7.14
C THR A 62 -12.41 12.38 -6.06
N TRP A 63 -13.43 12.14 -5.23
CA TRP A 63 -13.39 11.11 -4.19
C TRP A 63 -13.15 9.72 -4.78
N GLU A 64 -13.81 9.39 -5.87
CA GLU A 64 -13.57 8.13 -6.58
C GLU A 64 -12.15 8.01 -7.13
N GLY A 65 -11.58 9.10 -7.65
CA GLY A 65 -10.21 9.13 -8.14
C GLY A 65 -9.23 8.75 -7.04
N LEU A 66 -9.45 9.24 -5.82
CA LEU A 66 -8.59 8.97 -4.67
C LEU A 66 -8.54 7.47 -4.33
N PHE A 67 -9.70 6.79 -4.32
CA PHE A 67 -9.78 5.36 -4.00
C PHE A 67 -9.40 4.43 -5.17
N LYS A 68 -9.38 4.96 -6.40
CA LYS A 68 -8.90 4.27 -7.60
C LYS A 68 -7.38 4.35 -7.76
N LEU A 69 -6.70 5.32 -7.12
CA LEU A 69 -5.25 5.50 -7.22
C LEU A 69 -4.49 4.23 -6.89
N ARG A 70 -3.49 3.91 -7.74
CA ARG A 70 -2.54 2.83 -7.51
C ARG A 70 -1.18 3.39 -7.10
N GLY A 71 -0.37 2.52 -6.51
CA GLY A 71 1.00 2.88 -6.13
C GLY A 71 1.90 3.28 -7.31
N ARG A 72 1.53 2.95 -8.55
CA ARG A 72 2.21 3.41 -9.77
C ARG A 72 1.92 4.87 -10.06
N ASP A 73 0.64 5.26 -9.99
CA ASP A 73 0.20 6.66 -10.21
C ASP A 73 0.82 7.57 -9.16
N MET A 74 0.83 7.13 -7.90
CA MET A 74 1.49 7.84 -6.80
C MET A 74 3.02 7.94 -6.98
N LYS A 75 3.65 6.95 -7.62
CA LYS A 75 5.09 7.01 -7.95
C LYS A 75 5.34 8.09 -9.02
N GLN A 76 4.45 8.19 -10.00
CA GLN A 76 4.53 9.23 -11.03
C GLN A 76 4.35 10.63 -10.43
N ALA A 77 3.51 10.76 -9.41
CA ALA A 77 3.35 11.98 -8.62
C ALA A 77 4.54 12.30 -7.68
N GLY A 78 5.61 11.49 -7.68
CA GLY A 78 6.82 11.76 -6.90
C GLY A 78 6.77 11.38 -5.43
N LEU A 79 5.74 10.64 -4.97
CA LEU A 79 5.72 10.11 -3.60
C LEU A 79 6.81 9.07 -3.39
N GLY A 80 7.46 9.09 -2.23
CA GLY A 80 8.44 8.08 -1.82
C GLY A 80 7.79 6.74 -1.47
N ILE A 81 8.56 5.64 -1.44
CA ILE A 81 8.01 4.28 -1.20
C ILE A 81 7.21 4.19 0.11
N ARG A 82 7.72 4.82 1.19
CA ARG A 82 7.07 4.81 2.50
C ARG A 82 5.74 5.58 2.50
N GLU A 83 5.73 6.75 1.88
CA GLU A 83 4.53 7.60 1.74
C GLU A 83 3.45 6.85 0.96
N ARG A 84 3.80 6.24 -0.17
CA ARG A 84 2.85 5.45 -0.98
C ARG A 84 2.22 4.29 -0.21
N ARG A 85 3.03 3.53 0.53
CA ARG A 85 2.53 2.42 1.37
C ARG A 85 1.60 2.93 2.46
N TYR A 86 1.93 4.07 3.07
CA TYR A 86 1.11 4.69 4.11
C TYR A 86 -0.24 5.17 3.58
N VAL A 87 -0.26 5.87 2.43
CA VAL A 87 -1.53 6.33 1.82
C VAL A 87 -2.44 5.14 1.49
N LEU A 88 -1.91 4.09 0.86
CA LEU A 88 -2.71 2.91 0.53
C LEU A 88 -3.24 2.20 1.78
N TRP A 89 -2.43 2.11 2.84
CA TRP A 89 -2.87 1.57 4.12
C TRP A 89 -3.98 2.44 4.75
N ALA A 90 -3.85 3.78 4.70
CA ALA A 90 -4.83 4.71 5.24
C ALA A 90 -6.17 4.63 4.51
N LEU A 91 -6.15 4.52 3.17
CA LEU A 91 -7.36 4.30 2.37
C LEU A 91 -8.05 2.99 2.75
N GLU A 92 -7.28 1.93 2.98
CA GLU A 92 -7.84 0.64 3.41
C GLU A 92 -8.40 0.71 4.83
N LYS A 93 -7.76 1.44 5.73
CA LYS A 93 -8.29 1.69 7.08
C LYS A 93 -9.59 2.49 7.05
N PHE A 94 -9.70 3.46 6.14
CA PHE A 94 -10.94 4.20 5.96
C PHE A 94 -12.08 3.32 5.44
N ARG A 95 -11.78 2.39 4.51
CA ARG A 95 -12.75 1.37 4.03
C ARG A 95 -13.26 0.49 5.16
N GLN A 96 -12.40 0.16 6.12
CA GLN A 96 -12.76 -0.60 7.33
C GLN A 96 -13.57 0.21 8.35
N GLY A 97 -13.91 1.46 8.07
CA GLY A 97 -14.67 2.34 8.97
C GLY A 97 -13.80 3.14 9.95
N GLY A 98 -12.46 3.05 9.87
CA GLY A 98 -11.58 3.82 10.73
C GLY A 98 -11.65 5.33 10.47
N ASN A 99 -11.50 6.13 11.53
CA ASN A 99 -11.41 7.59 11.45
C ASN A 99 -9.97 8.03 11.11
N PRO A 100 -9.74 8.75 9.99
CA PRO A 100 -8.40 9.19 9.58
C PRO A 100 -7.62 9.95 10.63
N LYS A 101 -8.29 10.80 11.43
CA LYS A 101 -7.62 11.61 12.45
C LYS A 101 -7.11 10.77 13.61
N GLU A 102 -7.75 9.64 13.90
CA GLU A 102 -7.42 8.76 15.02
C GLU A 102 -6.32 7.77 14.67
N PHE A 103 -6.38 7.15 13.48
CA PHE A 103 -5.37 6.18 13.07
C PHE A 103 -4.14 6.82 12.43
N ALA A 104 -4.17 8.10 12.10
CA ALA A 104 -3.03 8.79 11.51
C ALA A 104 -1.82 8.72 12.45
N VAL A 105 -0.70 8.24 11.91
CA VAL A 105 0.56 8.20 12.66
C VAL A 105 1.20 9.60 12.60
N PRO A 106 1.45 10.27 13.74
CA PRO A 106 2.06 11.59 13.72
C PRO A 106 3.51 11.49 13.22
N ILE A 107 3.91 12.48 12.41
CA ILE A 107 5.29 12.59 11.95
C ILE A 107 6.17 12.85 13.17
N LYS A 108 7.10 11.93 13.43
CA LYS A 108 8.09 12.13 14.49
C LYS A 108 8.88 13.41 14.19
N PRO A 109 8.93 14.38 15.12
CA PRO A 109 9.65 15.61 14.89
C PRO A 109 11.13 15.30 14.67
N LYS A 110 11.79 16.15 13.87
CA LYS A 110 13.23 16.02 13.64
C LYS A 110 13.94 16.15 14.99
N LYS A 111 14.86 15.23 15.27
CA LYS A 111 15.70 15.29 16.48
C LYS A 111 16.44 16.63 16.51
N THR A 112 16.22 17.42 17.57
CA THR A 112 16.89 18.70 17.79
C THR A 112 18.38 18.50 18.02
N ILE A 113 18.77 17.49 18.80
CA ILE A 113 20.16 17.21 19.18
C ILE A 113 20.58 15.87 18.57
N ARG A 114 21.72 15.86 17.85
CA ARG A 114 22.34 14.66 17.27
C ARG A 114 23.59 14.30 18.07
N GLY A 115 23.45 13.45 19.07
CA GLY A 115 24.54 12.98 19.93
C GLY A 115 24.08 12.85 21.39
N TRP A 116 24.63 11.87 22.10
CA TRP A 116 24.38 11.63 23.52
C TRP A 116 25.71 11.44 24.22
N GLY A 117 25.96 12.17 25.30
CA GLY A 117 27.12 11.96 26.17
C GLY A 117 27.56 13.22 26.92
N PRO A 118 28.44 13.08 27.93
CA PRO A 118 28.89 14.19 28.77
C PRO A 118 29.54 15.33 27.96
N LYS A 119 30.20 14.98 26.84
CA LYS A 119 30.86 15.93 25.93
C LYS A 119 29.91 16.63 24.95
N VAL A 120 28.65 16.23 24.84
CA VAL A 120 27.67 16.86 23.93
C VAL A 120 26.35 17.08 24.67
N GLN A 121 26.19 18.27 25.25
CA GLN A 121 24.94 18.71 25.87
C GLN A 121 24.31 19.80 25.02
N ASN A 122 22.98 19.77 24.87
CA ASN A 122 22.21 20.79 24.14
C ASN A 122 22.72 21.07 22.71
N GLY A 123 23.31 20.07 22.05
CA GLY A 123 23.87 20.21 20.70
C GLY A 123 25.22 20.92 20.61
N LYS A 124 25.81 21.32 21.75
CA LYS A 124 27.16 21.91 21.81
C LYS A 124 28.15 20.90 22.36
N LYS A 125 29.34 20.88 21.79
CA LYS A 125 30.46 20.08 22.33
C LYS A 125 31.08 20.83 23.50
N ILE A 126 30.99 20.25 24.69
CA ILE A 126 31.63 20.75 25.91
C ILE A 126 33.08 20.26 25.93
N ARG A 127 34.03 21.12 26.27
CA ARG A 127 35.46 20.82 26.35
C ARG A 127 35.86 20.58 27.80
#